data_AF-A0A7C5PG77-F1
#
_entry.id   AF-A0A7C5PG77-F1
#
_cell.length_a   1.000
_cell.length_b   1.000
_cell.length_c   1.000
_cell.angle_alpha   90.00
_cell.angle_beta   90.00
_cell.angle_gamma   90.00
#
_symmetry.space_group_name_H-M   'P 1'
#
loop_
_entity.id
_entity.type
_entity.pdbx_description
1 polymer ?
#
loop_
_entity_poly.entity_id
_entity_poly.type
_entity_poly.pdbx_seq_one_letter_code
_entity_poly.pdbx_strand_id
1 'polypeptide(L)'
;MDAETKATLISIGSIKIDASLVKRLTIPTAGPGAGGRAIFLKSEGHRVRLAVNSDSELEGMADGDEIVVLKAGRELLRAKIEEELIHCPEQAYITISERCIYDCKFCAVPKIEGRIKSTDEIIRMVDEAAKTGCLKAISITSGVADSPEREVERAVDAVKALRK
;
A
#
# COMPACT_ATOMS: atom_id res chain seq x y z
N MET A 1 -0.72 17.69 -8.99
CA MET A 1 0.76 17.73 -8.93
C MET A 1 1.33 17.53 -10.32
N ASP A 2 2.33 18.32 -10.67
CA ASP A 2 3.15 18.10 -11.87
C ASP A 2 4.20 16.98 -11.67
N ALA A 3 4.93 16.66 -12.75
CA ALA A 3 5.91 15.58 -12.77
C ALA A 3 7.16 15.86 -11.91
N GLU A 4 7.62 17.11 -11.83
CA GLU A 4 8.82 17.50 -11.09
C GLU A 4 8.57 17.45 -9.57
N THR A 5 7.42 17.96 -9.15
CA THR A 5 6.92 17.84 -7.79
C THR A 5 6.78 16.38 -7.40
N LYS A 6 6.14 15.55 -8.25
CA LYS A 6 5.98 14.12 -7.98
C LYS A 6 7.34 13.41 -7.87
N ALA A 7 8.28 13.71 -8.77
CA ALA A 7 9.62 13.14 -8.73
C ALA A 7 10.37 13.51 -7.45
N THR A 8 10.23 14.76 -6.98
CA THR A 8 10.80 15.24 -5.72
C THR A 8 10.22 14.51 -4.52
N LEU A 9 8.90 14.29 -4.48
CA LEU A 9 8.25 13.55 -3.41
C LEU A 9 8.73 12.09 -3.37
N ILE A 10 8.83 11.44 -4.53
CA ILE A 10 9.29 10.04 -4.64
C ILE A 10 10.76 9.90 -4.25
N SER A 11 11.63 10.83 -4.63
CA SER A 11 13.05 10.75 -4.32
C SER A 11 13.33 10.88 -2.82
N ILE A 12 12.53 11.69 -2.11
CA ILE A 12 12.60 11.80 -0.65
C ILE A 12 11.91 10.60 0.03
N GLY A 13 10.79 10.12 -0.52
CA GLY A 13 10.13 8.87 -0.15
C GLY A 13 9.47 8.83 1.24
N SER A 14 9.60 9.90 2.04
CA SER A 14 9.02 9.99 3.38
C SER A 14 8.48 11.37 3.70
N ILE A 15 7.64 11.47 4.73
CA ILE A 15 7.04 12.71 5.22
C ILE A 15 6.93 12.70 6.74
N LYS A 16 7.23 13.84 7.36
CA LYS A 16 6.95 14.13 8.76
C LYS A 16 5.55 14.71 8.85
N ILE A 17 4.65 13.98 9.49
CA ILE A 17 3.26 14.40 9.67
C ILE A 17 2.75 13.91 11.01
N ASP A 18 1.85 14.65 11.63
CA ASP A 18 1.14 14.18 12.82
C ASP A 18 0.25 12.99 12.45
N ALA A 19 0.44 11.87 13.16
CA ALA A 19 -0.35 10.65 12.96
C ALA A 19 -1.85 10.86 13.25
N SER A 20 -2.22 11.86 14.06
CA SER A 20 -3.61 12.21 14.34
C SER A 20 -4.37 12.67 13.10
N LEU A 21 -3.66 13.19 12.09
CA LEU A 21 -4.23 13.64 10.82
C LEU A 21 -4.60 12.48 9.89
N VAL A 22 -4.18 11.25 10.21
CA VAL A 22 -4.40 10.08 9.38
C VAL A 22 -5.46 9.18 10.01
N LYS A 23 -6.65 9.14 9.41
CA LYS A 23 -7.79 8.33 9.91
C LYS A 23 -7.49 6.83 9.97
N ARG A 24 -6.69 6.32 9.01
CA ARG A 24 -6.33 4.91 8.91
C ARG A 24 -4.90 4.77 8.38
N LEU A 25 -4.05 4.09 9.15
CA LEU A 25 -2.69 3.72 8.76
C LEU A 25 -2.61 2.20 8.68
N THR A 26 -2.34 1.63 7.50
CA THR A 26 -2.03 0.20 7.41
C THR A 26 -0.53 -0.03 7.43
N ILE A 27 -0.13 -1.19 7.95
CA ILE A 27 1.25 -1.66 7.94
C ILE A 27 1.30 -2.75 6.86
N PRO A 28 2.08 -2.56 5.78
CA PRO A 28 2.23 -3.59 4.77
C PRO A 28 2.92 -4.82 5.36
N THR A 29 2.46 -6.01 4.99
CA THR A 29 3.06 -7.28 5.42
C THR A 29 4.04 -7.85 4.40
N ALA A 30 4.14 -7.25 3.20
CA ALA A 30 5.00 -7.71 2.12
C ALA A 30 5.63 -6.55 1.33
N GLY A 31 6.71 -6.85 0.60
CA GLY A 31 7.47 -5.91 -0.23
C GLY A 31 8.50 -5.06 0.54
N PRO A 32 9.23 -4.16 -0.16
CA PRO A 32 10.31 -3.36 0.44
C PRO A 32 9.87 -2.41 1.59
N GLY A 33 8.58 -2.08 1.66
CA GLY A 33 8.00 -1.22 2.69
C GLY A 33 7.28 -1.95 3.82
N ALA A 34 7.50 -3.27 3.96
CA ALA A 34 6.86 -4.06 5.01
C ALA A 34 7.28 -3.60 6.42
N GLY A 35 6.33 -3.54 7.36
CA GLY A 35 6.58 -3.12 8.76
C GLY A 35 6.58 -1.61 9.01
N GLY A 36 6.59 -0.76 7.97
CA GLY A 36 6.52 0.69 8.09
C GLY A 36 5.10 1.25 8.01
N ARG A 37 4.90 2.48 8.53
CA ARG A 37 3.67 3.26 8.31
C ARG A 37 3.85 4.14 7.08
N ALA A 38 2.82 4.23 6.24
CA ALA A 38 2.85 5.09 5.05
C ALA A 38 1.48 5.74 4.84
N ILE A 39 1.47 6.84 4.11
CA ILE A 39 0.26 7.51 3.64
C ILE A 39 0.30 7.66 2.13
N PHE A 40 -0.89 7.79 1.54
CA PHE A 40 -1.05 8.19 0.16
C PHE A 40 -1.52 9.64 0.09
N LEU A 41 -0.80 10.45 -0.69
CA LEU A 41 -1.20 11.81 -1.01
C LEU A 41 -1.69 11.86 -2.45
N LYS A 42 -2.85 12.47 -2.66
CA LYS A 42 -3.46 12.66 -3.99
C LYS A 42 -3.66 14.13 -4.30
N SER A 43 -3.21 14.55 -5.48
CA SER A 43 -3.39 15.91 -5.98
C SER A 43 -3.49 15.88 -7.51
N GLU A 44 -4.55 16.51 -8.04
CA GLU A 44 -4.85 16.62 -9.48
C GLU A 44 -4.72 15.27 -10.22
N GLY A 45 -5.39 14.24 -9.71
CA GLY A 45 -5.44 12.91 -10.33
C GLY A 45 -4.17 12.05 -10.15
N HIS A 46 -3.10 12.60 -9.59
CA HIS A 46 -1.86 11.86 -9.33
C HIS A 46 -1.75 11.48 -7.86
N ARG A 47 -1.07 10.36 -7.60
CA ARG A 47 -0.86 9.79 -6.27
C ARG A 47 0.63 9.59 -6.00
N VAL A 48 1.05 9.82 -4.76
CA VAL A 48 2.36 9.41 -4.23
C VAL A 48 2.17 8.71 -2.89
N ARG A 49 2.99 7.70 -2.62
CA ARG A 49 3.06 7.02 -1.33
C ARG A 49 4.31 7.48 -0.60
N LEU A 50 4.16 7.93 0.64
CA LEU A 50 5.27 8.40 1.47
C LEU A 50 5.28 7.65 2.79
N ALA A 51 6.45 7.18 3.21
CA ALA A 51 6.64 6.62 4.54
C ALA A 51 6.49 7.72 5.60
N VAL A 52 5.84 7.42 6.73
CA VAL A 52 5.76 8.35 7.85
C VAL A 52 7.06 8.28 8.65
N ASN A 53 7.82 9.37 8.67
CA ASN A 53 9.13 9.46 9.32
C ASN A 53 9.29 10.83 9.99
N SER A 54 9.63 10.86 11.28
CA SER A 54 9.85 12.10 12.03
C SER A 54 11.05 12.91 11.51
N ASP A 55 12.01 12.24 10.87
CA ASP A 55 13.28 12.82 10.43
C ASP A 55 13.26 13.18 8.94
N SER A 56 12.09 13.16 8.31
CA SER A 56 11.90 13.49 6.90
C SER A 56 12.15 14.97 6.59
N GLU A 57 12.73 15.26 5.43
CA GLU A 57 12.87 16.61 4.86
C GLU A 57 11.53 17.26 4.46
N LEU A 58 10.51 16.44 4.19
CA LEU A 58 9.16 16.89 3.92
C LEU A 58 8.34 16.98 5.20
N GLU A 59 7.60 18.08 5.35
CA GLU A 59 6.69 18.32 6.46
C GLU A 59 5.25 18.43 5.94
N GLY A 60 4.32 17.72 6.57
CA GLY A 60 2.89 17.79 6.27
C GLY A 60 2.12 18.53 7.36
N MET A 61 1.37 19.56 6.98
CA MET A 61 0.50 20.33 7.88
C MET A 61 -0.94 20.29 7.39
N ALA A 62 -1.90 20.15 8.30
CA ALA A 62 -3.32 20.20 7.95
C ALA A 62 -3.75 21.63 7.61
N ASP A 63 -4.52 21.76 6.52
CA ASP A 63 -5.23 22.98 6.14
C ASP A 63 -6.62 22.58 5.62
N GLY A 64 -7.62 22.65 6.51
CA GLY A 64 -8.96 22.12 6.25
C GLY A 64 -8.95 20.62 5.97
N ASP A 65 -9.46 20.22 4.80
CA ASP A 65 -9.49 18.83 4.33
C ASP A 65 -8.23 18.42 3.55
N GLU A 66 -7.25 19.32 3.44
CA GLU A 66 -6.01 19.10 2.70
C GLU A 66 -4.79 19.07 3.62
N ILE A 67 -3.71 18.51 3.09
CA ILE A 67 -2.38 18.57 3.65
C ILE A 67 -1.53 19.50 2.77
N VAL A 68 -0.97 20.52 3.39
CA VAL A 68 0.09 21.35 2.82
C VAL A 68 1.42 20.63 3.07
N VAL A 69 2.10 20.27 1.99
CA VAL A 69 3.42 19.65 2.02
C VAL A 69 4.46 20.73 1.84
N LEU A 70 5.35 20.87 2.82
CA LEU A 70 6.46 21.80 2.83
C LEU A 70 7.78 21.07 2.60
N LYS A 71 8.71 21.73 1.91
CA LYS A 71 10.12 21.35 1.85
C LYS A 71 10.96 22.55 2.24
N ALA A 72 11.80 22.42 3.27
CA ALA A 72 12.61 23.51 3.80
C ALA A 72 11.78 24.80 4.07
N GLY A 73 10.59 24.63 4.65
CA GLY A 73 9.67 25.71 5.00
C GLY A 73 8.93 26.37 3.82
N ARG A 74 9.10 25.88 2.58
CA ARG A 74 8.38 26.38 1.40
C ARG A 74 7.30 25.40 0.98
N GLU A 75 6.12 25.92 0.62
CA GLU A 75 5.04 25.11 0.07
C GLU A 75 5.46 24.46 -1.24
N LEU A 76 5.42 23.13 -1.26
CA LEU A 76 5.72 22.31 -2.41
C LEU A 76 4.45 21.81 -3.09
N LEU A 77 3.42 21.45 -2.31
CA LEU A 77 2.18 20.86 -2.82
C LEU A 77 1.04 20.97 -1.80
N ARG A 78 -0.20 21.09 -2.32
CA ARG A 78 -1.43 20.77 -1.59
C ARG A 78 -2.03 19.46 -2.09
N ALA A 79 -2.35 18.56 -1.17
CA ALA A 79 -2.87 17.23 -1.48
C ALA A 79 -3.83 16.73 -0.41
N LYS A 80 -4.71 15.80 -0.78
CA LYS A 80 -5.56 15.09 0.17
C LYS A 80 -4.90 13.78 0.57
N ILE A 81 -5.07 13.38 1.83
CA ILE A 81 -4.78 12.02 2.25
C ILE A 81 -5.83 11.11 1.61
N GLU A 82 -5.37 10.09 0.89
CA GLU A 82 -6.23 9.07 0.32
C GLU A 82 -6.13 7.80 1.15
N GLU A 83 -7.27 7.29 1.61
CA GLU A 83 -7.31 6.10 2.47
C GLU A 83 -6.97 4.83 1.69
N GLU A 84 -6.20 3.95 2.32
CA GLU A 84 -5.95 2.61 1.82
C GLU A 84 -7.21 1.74 1.93
N LEU A 85 -7.43 0.90 0.93
CA LEU A 85 -8.48 -0.12 0.99
C LEU A 85 -7.91 -1.42 1.57
N ILE A 86 -7.12 -2.15 0.78
CA ILE A 86 -6.23 -3.21 1.26
C ILE A 86 -4.85 -2.91 0.70
N HIS A 87 -4.02 -2.24 1.50
CA HIS A 87 -2.66 -1.80 1.17
C HIS A 87 -2.49 -0.81 -0.01
N CYS A 88 -3.56 -0.51 -0.74
CA CYS A 88 -3.56 0.43 -1.85
C CYS A 88 -4.92 1.13 -1.96
N PRO A 89 -4.99 2.44 -2.21
CA PRO A 89 -6.28 3.11 -2.38
C PRO A 89 -6.99 2.63 -3.65
N GLU A 90 -8.31 2.43 -3.53
CA GLU A 90 -9.20 1.92 -4.58
C GLU A 90 -8.89 0.48 -5.06
N GLN A 91 -7.95 -0.22 -4.43
CA GLN A 91 -7.52 -1.55 -4.84
C GLN A 91 -7.45 -2.52 -3.65
N ALA A 92 -7.98 -3.72 -3.84
CA ALA A 92 -7.70 -4.85 -2.95
C ALA A 92 -6.37 -5.50 -3.34
N TYR A 93 -5.27 -5.14 -2.68
CA TYR A 93 -3.96 -5.76 -2.91
C TYR A 93 -3.75 -6.92 -1.95
N ILE A 94 -3.89 -8.15 -2.44
CA ILE A 94 -3.92 -9.36 -1.62
C ILE A 94 -2.70 -10.22 -1.94
N THR A 95 -1.95 -10.55 -0.89
CA THR A 95 -0.89 -11.56 -0.94
C THR A 95 -1.45 -12.89 -0.44
N ILE A 96 -1.47 -13.93 -1.29
CA ILE A 96 -1.97 -15.27 -0.94
C ILE A 96 -1.03 -15.93 0.08
N SER A 97 0.23 -16.15 -0.32
CA SER A 97 1.28 -16.73 0.51
C SER A 97 2.24 -15.65 0.97
N GLU A 98 2.24 -15.36 2.27
CA GLU A 98 3.13 -14.36 2.90
C GLU A 98 4.49 -14.96 3.30
N ARG A 99 4.92 -16.01 2.61
CA ARG A 99 6.19 -16.73 2.78
C ARG A 99 6.70 -17.19 1.42
N CYS A 100 8.00 -17.43 1.29
CA CYS A 100 8.59 -17.87 0.03
C CYS A 100 9.79 -18.80 0.26
N ILE A 101 9.89 -19.89 -0.50
CA ILE A 101 11.03 -20.82 -0.49
C ILE A 101 12.28 -20.27 -1.19
N TYR A 102 12.12 -19.24 -2.02
CA TYR A 102 13.23 -18.61 -2.73
C TYR A 102 13.89 -17.53 -1.89
N ASP A 103 15.20 -17.32 -2.03
CA ASP A 103 15.97 -16.29 -1.32
C ASP A 103 16.43 -15.16 -2.27
N CYS A 104 15.46 -14.50 -2.92
CA CYS A 104 15.75 -13.34 -3.76
C CYS A 104 16.39 -12.23 -2.92
N LYS A 105 17.62 -11.81 -3.26
CA LYS A 105 18.44 -10.90 -2.42
C LYS A 105 17.81 -9.53 -2.13
N PHE A 106 16.88 -9.10 -2.96
CA PHE A 106 16.15 -7.84 -2.80
C PHE A 106 14.81 -7.99 -2.06
N CYS A 107 14.33 -9.22 -1.83
CA CYS A 107 13.00 -9.47 -1.30
C CYS A 107 13.04 -9.70 0.21
N ALA A 108 12.13 -9.06 0.95
CA ALA A 108 11.98 -9.28 2.39
C ALA A 108 11.17 -10.54 2.73
N VAL A 109 10.26 -10.96 1.85
CA VAL A 109 9.30 -12.07 2.09
C VAL A 109 9.95 -13.37 2.56
N PRO A 110 11.10 -13.83 2.04
CA PRO A 110 11.74 -15.06 2.51
C PRO A 110 12.17 -15.02 3.98
N LYS A 111 12.36 -13.82 4.53
CA LYS A 111 12.72 -13.59 5.94
C LYS A 111 11.47 -13.50 6.84
N ILE A 112 10.28 -13.57 6.25
CA ILE A 112 8.99 -13.45 6.92
C ILE A 112 8.33 -14.83 6.90
N GLU A 113 8.08 -15.42 8.07
CA GLU A 113 7.34 -16.68 8.20
C GLU A 113 5.82 -16.44 8.20
N GLY A 114 5.32 -15.67 7.22
CA GLY A 114 3.92 -15.25 7.14
C GLY A 114 2.99 -16.42 6.78
N ARG A 115 1.67 -16.22 6.86
CA ARG A 115 0.69 -17.30 6.63
C ARG A 115 0.29 -17.45 5.16
N ILE A 116 -0.42 -18.53 4.85
CA ILE A 116 -1.08 -18.74 3.54
C ILE A 116 -2.57 -18.50 3.75
N LYS A 117 -3.16 -17.56 3.01
CA LYS A 117 -4.59 -17.25 3.08
C LYS A 117 -5.40 -18.28 2.30
N SER A 118 -6.56 -18.66 2.83
CA SER A 118 -7.51 -19.50 2.10
C SER A 118 -8.31 -18.67 1.08
N THR A 119 -8.86 -19.33 0.07
CA THR A 119 -9.75 -18.70 -0.92
C THR A 119 -10.94 -18.00 -0.24
N ASP A 120 -11.57 -18.64 0.76
CA ASP A 120 -12.68 -18.02 1.50
C ASP A 120 -12.25 -16.76 2.25
N GLU A 121 -11.04 -16.74 2.80
CA GLU A 121 -10.50 -15.54 3.44
C GLU A 121 -10.32 -14.42 2.41
N ILE A 122 -9.76 -14.73 1.24
CA ILE A 122 -9.56 -13.77 0.15
C ILE A 122 -10.91 -13.20 -0.31
N ILE A 123 -11.93 -14.04 -0.50
CA ILE A 123 -13.29 -13.58 -0.86
C ILE A 123 -13.83 -12.62 0.18
N ARG A 124 -13.77 -12.99 1.47
CA ARG A 124 -14.25 -12.11 2.55
C ARG A 124 -13.54 -10.77 2.56
N MET A 125 -12.22 -10.75 2.39
CA MET A 125 -11.45 -9.51 2.31
C MET A 125 -11.89 -8.63 1.13
N VAL A 126 -12.10 -9.23 -0.05
CA VAL A 126 -12.57 -8.49 -1.23
C VAL A 126 -14.01 -7.99 -1.02
N ASP A 127 -14.89 -8.79 -0.44
CA ASP A 127 -16.29 -8.39 -0.17
C ASP A 127 -16.35 -7.23 0.82
N GLU A 128 -15.55 -7.26 1.89
CA GLU A 128 -15.41 -6.16 2.84
C GLU A 128 -14.89 -4.89 2.15
N ALA A 129 -13.91 -5.03 1.25
CA ALA A 129 -13.42 -3.92 0.46
C ALA A 129 -14.48 -3.39 -0.52
N ALA A 130 -15.25 -4.26 -1.17
CA ALA A 130 -16.32 -3.89 -2.09
C ALA A 130 -17.45 -3.13 -1.39
N LYS A 131 -17.82 -3.51 -0.15
CA LYS A 131 -18.82 -2.83 0.67
C LYS A 131 -18.50 -1.36 0.96
N THR A 132 -17.24 -0.93 0.83
CA THR A 132 -16.86 0.49 0.97
C THR A 132 -17.33 1.35 -0.22
N GLY A 133 -17.65 0.75 -1.36
CA GLY A 133 -17.93 1.46 -2.61
C GLY A 133 -16.69 2.04 -3.31
N CYS A 134 -15.49 1.86 -2.74
CA CYS A 134 -14.25 2.41 -3.27
C CYS A 134 -13.44 1.41 -4.12
N LEU A 135 -13.81 0.12 -4.14
CA LEU A 135 -13.05 -0.92 -4.84
C LEU A 135 -13.18 -0.77 -6.37
N LYS A 136 -12.05 -0.53 -7.04
CA LYS A 136 -11.94 -0.46 -8.51
C LYS A 136 -11.13 -1.59 -9.12
N ALA A 137 -10.21 -2.19 -8.35
CA ALA A 137 -9.35 -3.25 -8.85
C ALA A 137 -8.98 -4.26 -7.75
N ILE A 138 -8.66 -5.48 -8.14
CA ILE A 138 -8.08 -6.51 -7.26
C ILE A 138 -6.70 -6.87 -7.83
N SER A 139 -5.68 -6.84 -6.98
CA SER A 139 -4.34 -7.34 -7.30
C SER A 139 -4.06 -8.57 -6.45
N ILE A 140 -3.83 -9.70 -7.11
CA ILE A 140 -3.44 -10.94 -6.47
C ILE A 140 -1.94 -11.13 -6.67
N THR A 141 -1.20 -11.27 -5.58
CA THR A 141 0.21 -11.60 -5.58
C THR A 141 0.48 -12.74 -4.62
N SER A 142 1.67 -13.34 -4.69
CA SER A 142 2.05 -14.39 -3.77
C SER A 142 3.57 -14.58 -3.70
N GLY A 143 4.06 -14.97 -2.53
CA GLY A 143 5.31 -15.72 -2.44
C GLY A 143 5.10 -17.18 -2.86
N VAL A 144 6.17 -17.95 -3.03
CA VAL A 144 6.08 -19.37 -3.38
C VAL A 144 6.26 -20.20 -2.12
N ALA A 145 5.16 -20.61 -1.48
CA ALA A 145 5.24 -21.24 -0.15
C ALA A 145 5.76 -22.69 -0.17
N ASP A 146 5.43 -23.46 -1.21
CA ASP A 146 5.79 -24.88 -1.31
C ASP A 146 6.45 -25.20 -2.66
N SER A 147 5.74 -24.92 -3.76
CA SER A 147 6.23 -25.04 -5.13
C SER A 147 5.51 -24.03 -6.04
N PRO A 148 6.09 -23.66 -7.19
CA PRO A 148 5.44 -22.77 -8.15
C PRO A 148 4.06 -23.28 -8.62
N GLU A 149 3.93 -24.58 -8.88
CA GLU A 149 2.70 -25.21 -9.38
C GLU A 149 1.57 -25.07 -8.36
N ARG A 150 1.86 -25.37 -7.09
CA ARG A 150 0.88 -25.24 -6.01
C ARG A 150 0.47 -23.79 -5.80
N GLU A 151 1.37 -22.84 -6.04
CA GLU A 151 1.05 -21.42 -5.94
C GLU A 151 0.18 -20.94 -7.11
N VAL A 152 0.40 -21.48 -8.31
CA VAL A 152 -0.48 -21.25 -9.46
C VAL A 152 -1.88 -21.80 -9.18
N GLU A 153 -2.01 -23.01 -8.62
CA GLU A 153 -3.30 -23.59 -8.22
C GLU A 153 -4.07 -22.66 -7.27
N ARG A 154 -3.41 -22.19 -6.20
CA ARG A 154 -4.00 -21.23 -5.25
C ARG A 154 -4.47 -19.95 -5.92
N ALA A 155 -3.64 -19.38 -6.81
CA ALA A 155 -3.98 -18.16 -7.53
C ALA A 155 -5.18 -18.36 -8.47
N VAL A 156 -5.23 -19.49 -9.18
CA VAL A 156 -6.35 -19.84 -10.07
C VAL A 156 -7.64 -20.01 -9.28
N ASP A 157 -7.59 -20.69 -8.14
CA ASP A 157 -8.77 -20.90 -7.28
C ASP A 157 -9.30 -19.57 -6.74
N ALA A 158 -8.42 -18.70 -6.26
CA ALA A 158 -8.78 -17.36 -5.80
C ALA A 158 -9.43 -16.53 -6.94
N VAL A 159 -8.80 -16.47 -8.11
CA VAL A 159 -9.32 -15.71 -9.26
C VAL A 159 -10.66 -16.26 -9.74
N LYS A 160 -10.83 -17.58 -9.82
CA LYS A 160 -12.11 -18.19 -10.21
C LYS A 160 -13.22 -17.86 -9.22
N ALA A 161 -12.91 -17.85 -7.92
CA ALA A 161 -13.90 -17.53 -6.90
C ALA A 161 -14.30 -16.05 -6.91
N LEU A 162 -13.34 -15.14 -7.15
CA LEU A 162 -13.58 -13.69 -7.19
C LEU A 162 -14.28 -13.18 -8.45
N ARG A 163 -14.36 -14.00 -9.53
CA ARG A 163 -15.06 -13.63 -10.77
C ARG A 163 -16.54 -14.01 -10.78
N LYS A 164 -17.02 -14.70 -9.75
CA LYS A 164 -18.44 -15.02 -9.58
C LYS A 164 -19.20 -13.84 -9.02
#